data_AF-A0A3R6WES2-F1
#
_entry.id   AF-A0A3R6WES2-F1
#
_cell.length_a   1.000
_cell.length_b   1.000
_cell.length_c   1.000
_cell.angle_alpha   90.00
_cell.angle_beta   90.00
_cell.angle_gamma   90.00
#
_symmetry.space_group_name_H-M   'P 1'
#
loop_
_entity.id
_entity.type
_entity.pdbx_description
1 polymer ?
#
loop_
_entity_poly.entity_id
_entity_poly.type
_entity_poly.pdbx_seq_one_letter_code
_entity_poly.pdbx_strand_id
1 'polypeptide(L)'
;MIDISAIRKFNKNYEKMIQITDDFTEAEKLRARLLIMLNESKTREEIVKLHEDICSFFKSNPSEDDKAMVLKYSESLAILYDAVKKGLIE
;
A
#
# COMPACT_ATOMS: atom_id res chain seq x y z
N MET A 1 -31.37 11.25 3.65
CA MET A 1 -31.21 10.61 2.32
C MET A 1 -29.72 10.54 2.04
N ILE A 2 -29.16 9.36 1.82
CA ILE A 2 -27.71 9.19 1.59
C ILE A 2 -27.37 9.79 0.22
N ASP A 3 -26.33 10.61 0.15
CA ASP A 3 -25.84 11.17 -1.11
C ASP A 3 -25.08 10.12 -1.92
N ILE A 4 -25.81 9.43 -2.79
CA ILE A 4 -25.27 8.41 -3.69
C ILE A 4 -24.20 8.99 -4.64
N SER A 5 -24.23 10.28 -4.94
CA SER A 5 -23.25 10.92 -5.83
C SER A 5 -21.87 11.05 -5.16
N ALA A 6 -21.86 11.41 -3.87
CA ALA A 6 -20.64 11.45 -3.05
C ALA A 6 -20.02 10.05 -2.92
N ILE A 7 -20.84 9.02 -2.70
CA ILE A 7 -20.39 7.62 -2.62
C ILE A 7 -19.80 7.15 -3.95
N ARG A 8 -20.44 7.45 -5.08
CA ARG A 8 -19.91 7.07 -6.41
C ARG A 8 -18.57 7.76 -6.71
N LYS A 9 -18.43 9.02 -6.33
CA LYS A 9 -17.16 9.76 -6.50
C LYS A 9 -16.06 9.18 -5.61
N PHE A 10 -16.39 8.81 -4.37
CA PHE A 10 -15.46 8.12 -3.47
C PHE A 10 -15.02 6.78 -4.05
N ASN A 11 -15.97 5.92 -4.47
CA ASN A 11 -15.66 4.61 -5.05
C ASN A 11 -14.82 4.73 -6.32
N LYS A 12 -15.12 5.67 -7.23
CA LYS A 12 -14.33 5.89 -8.44
C LYS A 12 -12.90 6.35 -8.14
N ASN A 13 -12.73 7.19 -7.12
CA ASN A 13 -11.39 7.61 -6.67
C ASN A 13 -10.66 6.46 -5.97
N TYR A 14 -11.39 5.61 -5.25
CA TYR A 14 -10.86 4.42 -4.60
C TYR A 14 -10.41 3.36 -5.61
N GLU A 15 -11.21 3.06 -6.62
CA GLU A 15 -10.87 2.19 -7.75
C GLU A 15 -9.64 2.70 -8.50
N LYS A 16 -9.52 4.02 -8.70
CA LYS A 16 -8.32 4.63 -9.28
C LYS A 16 -7.08 4.50 -8.39
N MET A 17 -7.24 4.53 -7.06
CA MET A 17 -6.12 4.27 -6.14
C MET A 17 -5.69 2.80 -6.13
N ILE A 18 -6.56 1.89 -6.59
CA ILE A 18 -6.30 0.45 -6.71
C ILE A 18 -5.70 0.08 -8.08
N GLN A 19 -5.96 0.88 -9.13
CA GLN A 19 -5.34 0.68 -10.44
C GLN A 19 -3.96 1.33 -10.49
N ILE A 20 -2.92 0.50 -10.40
CA ILE A 20 -1.54 0.91 -10.62
C ILE A 20 -1.32 1.12 -12.11
N THR A 21 -0.95 2.32 -12.54
CA THR A 21 -0.62 2.64 -13.94
C THR A 21 0.87 2.97 -14.08
N ASP A 22 1.41 2.87 -15.31
CA ASP A 22 2.84 3.12 -15.57
C ASP A 22 3.26 4.57 -15.26
N ASP A 23 2.33 5.51 -15.37
CA ASP A 23 2.53 6.93 -15.07
C ASP A 23 2.74 7.25 -13.58
N PHE A 24 2.50 6.29 -12.68
CA PHE A 24 2.67 6.51 -11.25
C PHE A 24 4.16 6.62 -10.89
N THR A 25 4.45 7.55 -9.99
CA THR A 25 5.72 7.55 -9.25
C THR A 25 5.84 6.27 -8.42
N GLU A 26 7.06 5.88 -8.08
CA GLU A 26 7.26 4.70 -7.24
C GLU A 26 6.60 4.83 -5.86
N ALA A 27 6.54 6.05 -5.31
CA ALA A 27 5.81 6.31 -4.06
C ALA A 27 4.31 6.02 -4.21
N GLU A 28 3.69 6.45 -5.30
CA GLU A 28 2.27 6.19 -5.61
C GLU A 28 2.00 4.70 -5.83
N LYS A 29 2.89 3.99 -6.53
CA LYS A 29 2.78 2.53 -6.72
C LYS A 29 2.86 1.79 -5.39
N LEU A 30 3.81 2.15 -4.51
CA LEU A 30 3.95 1.53 -3.19
C LEU A 30 2.75 1.83 -2.30
N ARG A 31 2.25 3.07 -2.30
CA ARG A 31 1.02 3.44 -1.59
C ARG A 31 -0.20 2.65 -2.09
N ALA A 32 -0.37 2.50 -3.40
CA ALA A 32 -1.46 1.72 -3.98
C ALA A 32 -1.39 0.26 -3.52
N ARG A 33 -0.20 -0.36 -3.58
CA ARG A 33 0.03 -1.74 -3.10
C ARG A 33 -0.28 -1.90 -1.61
N LEU A 34 0.12 -0.93 -0.78
CA LEU A 34 -0.22 -0.90 0.65
C LEU A 34 -1.74 -0.85 0.88
N LEU A 35 -2.45 0.00 0.13
CA LEU A 35 -3.92 0.08 0.22
C LEU A 35 -4.58 -1.23 -0.21
N ILE A 36 -4.13 -1.84 -1.31
CA ILE A 36 -4.65 -3.13 -1.79
C ILE A 36 -4.39 -4.25 -0.76
N MET A 37 -3.21 -4.24 -0.12
CA MET A 37 -2.87 -5.18 0.95
C MET A 37 -3.80 -5.08 2.15
N LEU A 38 -4.24 -3.88 2.52
CA LEU A 38 -5.16 -3.69 3.65
C LEU A 38 -6.60 -4.13 3.37
N ASN A 39 -6.99 -4.29 2.11
CA ASN A 39 -8.39 -4.54 1.71
C ASN A 39 -8.67 -5.97 1.27
N GLU A 40 -7.67 -6.79 1.00
CA GLU A 40 -7.87 -8.17 0.53
C GLU A 40 -6.88 -9.11 1.20
N SER A 41 -7.18 -10.41 1.23
CA SER A 41 -6.23 -11.42 1.71
C SER A 41 -4.95 -11.38 0.89
N LYS A 42 -3.80 -11.58 1.53
CA LYS A 42 -2.49 -11.56 0.87
C LYS A 42 -1.68 -12.79 1.27
N THR A 43 -0.83 -13.23 0.35
CA THR A 43 0.08 -14.33 0.64
C THR A 43 1.30 -13.83 1.39
N ARG A 44 1.99 -14.76 2.04
CA ARG A 44 3.30 -14.53 2.64
C ARG A 44 4.27 -13.85 1.67
N GLU A 45 4.37 -14.32 0.44
CA GLU A 45 5.30 -13.79 -0.57
C GLU A 45 5.00 -12.33 -0.92
N GLU A 46 3.72 -11.97 -1.02
CA GLU A 46 3.30 -10.60 -1.34
C GLU A 46 3.66 -9.63 -0.21
N ILE A 47 3.46 -10.04 1.04
CA ILE A 47 3.84 -9.26 2.24
C ILE A 47 5.36 -9.06 2.28
N VAL A 48 6.13 -10.12 2.09
CA VAL A 48 7.61 -10.06 2.11
C VAL A 48 8.12 -9.14 1.00
N LYS A 49 7.65 -9.35 -0.23
CA LYS A 49 8.08 -8.56 -1.38
C LYS A 49 7.75 -7.08 -1.21
N LEU A 50 6.53 -6.75 -0.77
CA LEU A 50 6.14 -5.35 -0.55
C LEU A 50 6.98 -4.69 0.55
N HIS A 51 7.31 -5.42 1.62
CA HIS A 51 8.19 -4.92 2.68
C HIS A 51 9.62 -4.65 2.16
N GLU A 52 10.17 -5.55 1.34
CA GLU A 52 11.48 -5.38 0.71
C GLU A 52 11.53 -4.19 -0.26
N ASP A 53 10.48 -4.01 -1.06
CA ASP A 53 10.36 -2.90 -1.99
C ASP A 53 10.31 -1.55 -1.25
N ILE A 54 9.54 -1.47 -0.16
CA ILE A 54 9.46 -0.27 0.69
C ILE A 54 10.80 0.01 1.39
N CYS A 55 11.47 -1.02 1.91
CA CYS A 55 12.80 -0.87 2.49
C CYS A 55 13.81 -0.35 1.46
N SER A 56 13.75 -0.85 0.23
CA SER A 56 14.61 -0.42 -0.88
C SER A 56 14.31 1.02 -1.29
N PHE A 57 13.03 1.39 -1.31
CA PHE A 57 12.58 2.75 -1.56
C PHE A 57 13.10 3.73 -0.52
N PHE A 58 13.01 3.45 0.79
CA PHE A 58 13.57 4.37 1.79
C PHE A 58 15.10 4.49 1.71
N LYS A 59 15.80 3.42 1.29
CA LYS A 59 17.26 3.42 1.07
C LYS A 59 17.68 4.25 -0.15
N SER A 60 16.81 4.46 -1.13
CA SER A 60 17.12 5.32 -2.29
C SER A 60 17.07 6.82 -1.98
N ASN A 61 16.80 7.19 -0.72
CA ASN A 61 16.69 8.55 -0.22
C ASN A 61 15.64 9.40 -0.99
N PRO A 62 14.35 9.01 -0.94
CA PRO A 62 13.27 9.71 -1.63
C PRO A 62 12.97 11.07 -0.98
N SER A 63 12.15 11.88 -1.65
CA SER A 63 11.71 13.18 -1.12
C SER A 63 10.92 13.01 0.19
N GLU A 64 10.86 14.05 1.03
CA GLU A 64 10.08 13.99 2.28
C GLU A 64 8.57 13.79 2.03
N ASP A 65 8.03 14.38 0.95
CA ASP A 65 6.63 14.19 0.55
C ASP A 65 6.34 12.73 0.19
N ASP A 66 7.26 12.11 -0.56
CA ASP A 66 7.16 10.70 -0.93
C ASP A 66 7.31 9.76 0.28
N LYS A 67 8.24 10.08 1.20
CA LYS A 67 8.38 9.34 2.47
C LYS A 67 7.09 9.40 3.26
N ALA A 68 6.52 10.58 3.43
CA ALA A 68 5.28 10.78 4.16
C ALA A 68 4.10 10.02 3.51
N MET A 69 4.07 9.96 2.18
CA MET A 69 3.06 9.20 1.43
C MET A 69 3.09 7.70 1.75
N VAL A 70 4.28 7.10 1.79
CA VAL A 70 4.46 5.66 2.02
C VAL A 70 4.39 5.31 3.51
N LEU A 71 4.95 6.16 4.39
CA LEU A 71 5.03 5.91 5.83
C LEU A 71 3.66 5.68 6.47
N LYS A 72 2.64 6.43 6.05
CA LYS A 72 1.28 6.40 6.62
C LYS A 72 0.65 5.01 6.67
N TYR A 73 1.08 4.08 5.82
CA TYR A 73 0.55 2.72 5.75
C TYR A 73 1.61 1.63 6.01
N SER A 74 2.86 2.03 6.21
CA SER A 74 3.99 1.12 6.40
C SER A 74 4.00 0.40 7.75
N GLU A 75 3.42 1.01 8.80
CA GLU A 75 3.31 0.39 10.13
C GLU A 75 2.46 -0.88 10.10
N SER A 76 1.33 -0.86 9.41
CA SER A 76 0.46 -2.04 9.25
C SER A 76 1.18 -3.18 8.53
N LEU A 77 1.97 -2.85 7.50
CA LEU A 77 2.78 -3.85 6.80
C LEU A 77 3.87 -4.42 7.70
N ALA A 78 4.50 -3.60 8.56
CA ALA A 78 5.54 -4.07 9.48
C ALA A 78 4.99 -5.13 10.46
N ILE A 79 3.76 -4.94 10.95
CA ILE A 79 3.07 -5.93 11.80
C ILE A 79 2.83 -7.24 11.04
N LEU A 80 2.32 -7.16 9.81
CA LEU A 80 2.08 -8.34 8.98
C LEU A 80 3.38 -9.08 8.63
N TYR A 81 4.44 -8.35 8.34
CA TYR A 81 5.75 -8.92 8.05
C TYR A 81 6.36 -9.61 9.28
N ASP A 82 6.17 -9.06 10.49
CA ASP A 82 6.56 -9.72 11.74
C ASP A 82 5.74 -11.01 11.97
N ALA A 83 4.43 -10.99 11.68
CA ALA A 83 3.59 -12.17 11.74
C ALA A 83 4.03 -13.27 10.77
N VAL A 84 4.40 -12.91 9.53
CA VAL A 84 5.03 -13.82 8.55
C VAL A 84 6.32 -14.42 9.12
N LYS A 85 7.20 -13.62 9.71
CA LYS A 85 8.46 -14.10 10.30
C LYS A 85 8.24 -15.09 11.44
N LYS A 86 7.16 -14.93 12.19
CA LYS A 86 6.73 -15.82 13.27
C LYS A 86 5.99 -17.06 12.78
N GLY A 87 5.75 -17.21 11.48
CA GLY A 87 5.00 -18.33 10.90
C GLY A 87 3.51 -18.29 11.22
N LEU A 88 2.95 -17.11 11.50
CA LEU A 88 1.53 -16.91 11.78
C LEU A 88 0.69 -16.66 10.52
N ILE A 89 1.35 -16.44 9.38
CA ILE A 89 0.76 -16.24 8.06
C ILE A 89 1.50 -17.20 7.13
N GLU A 90 0.75 -18.13 6.51
CA GLU A 90 1.26 -19.16 5.60
C GLU A 90 1.34 -18.65 4.15
#